data_AF-A0A3F2Y3L6-F1
#
_entry.id   AF-A0A3F2Y3L6-F1
#
_cell.length_a   1.000
_cell.length_b   1.000
_cell.length_c   1.000
_cell.angle_alpha   90.00
_cell.angle_beta   90.00
_cell.angle_gamma   90.00
#
_symmetry.space_group_name_H-M   'P 1'
#
loop_
_entity.id
_entity.type
_entity.pdbx_description
1 polymer ?
#
loop_
_entity_poly.entity_id
_entity_poly.type
_entity_poly.pdbx_seq_one_letter_code
_entity_poly.pdbx_strand_id
1 'polypeptide(L)' 'MMSPAVQQFQHYPHLISKWMDPIFAISMGVAAYYLYERRVGREPGHTLNELIARKYQRWRSQ' A
#
# COMPACT_ATOMS: atom_id res chain seq x y z
N MET A 1 18.79 36.96 27.66
CA MET A 1 17.32 36.79 27.54
C MET A 1 17.08 36.09 26.20
N MET A 2 16.85 34.77 26.23
CA MET A 2 16.65 33.96 25.00
C MET A 2 15.22 34.13 24.50
N SER A 3 15.06 34.50 23.23
CA SER A 3 13.75 34.63 22.58
C SER A 3 12.98 33.31 22.63
N PRO A 4 11.70 33.29 23.06
CA PRO A 4 10.88 32.08 23.12
C PRO A 4 10.40 31.58 21.74
N ALA A 5 10.93 32.11 20.64
CA ALA A 5 10.44 31.88 19.28
C ALA A 5 10.90 30.54 18.65
N VAL A 6 11.45 29.61 19.45
CA VAL A 6 11.82 28.26 18.98
C VAL A 6 10.88 27.23 19.61
N GLN A 7 9.57 27.47 19.55
CA GLN A 7 8.58 26.48 19.93
C GLN A 7 8.39 25.48 18.79
N GLN A 8 9.18 24.40 18.90
CA GLN A 8 8.82 23.02 18.59
C GLN A 8 8.26 22.76 17.19
N PHE A 9 9.15 22.36 16.28
CA PHE A 9 8.76 21.35 15.28
C PHE A 9 8.33 20.11 16.06
N GLN A 10 7.02 19.91 16.19
CA GLN A 10 6.47 18.64 16.69
C GLN A 10 6.97 17.55 15.75
N HIS A 11 7.97 16.79 16.22
CA HIS A 11 8.47 15.63 15.50
C HIS A 11 7.45 14.52 15.71
N TYR A 12 6.37 14.54 14.93
CA TYR A 12 5.41 13.45 14.92
C TYR A 12 6.11 12.26 14.25
N PRO A 13 6.39 11.16 14.97
CA PRO A 13 7.12 10.02 14.41
C PRO A 13 6.34 9.31 13.29
N HIS A 14 5.05 9.64 13.13
CA HIS A 14 4.12 9.06 12.16
C HIS A 14 3.27 10.17 11.55
N LEU A 15 3.06 10.14 10.23
CA LEU A 15 2.29 11.18 9.53
C LEU A 15 0.79 11.08 9.83
N ILE A 16 0.27 9.87 10.06
CA ILE A 16 -1.15 9.66 10.38
C ILE A 16 -1.29 8.77 11.62
N SER A 17 -0.58 7.64 11.69
CA SER A 17 -0.47 6.78 12.88
C SER A 17 0.60 5.71 12.65
N LYS A 18 1.24 5.21 13.72
CA LYS A 18 2.33 4.20 13.67
C LYS A 18 2.01 2.99 12.79
N TRP A 19 0.74 2.59 12.77
CA TRP A 19 0.26 1.45 12.01
C TRP A 19 -0.48 1.83 10.73
N MET A 20 -1.00 3.06 10.62
CA MET A 20 -1.67 3.50 9.39
C MET A 20 -0.66 3.77 8.28
N ASP A 21 0.48 4.37 8.59
CA ASP A 21 1.51 4.69 7.60
C ASP A 21 1.92 3.45 6.76
N PRO A 22 2.25 2.27 7.34
CA PRO A 22 2.56 1.08 6.54
C PRO A 22 1.33 0.50 5.82
N ILE A 23 0.13 0.54 6.40
CA ILE A 23 -1.10 0.09 5.72
C ILE A 23 -1.36 0.94 4.48
N PHE A 24 -1.19 2.26 4.57
CA PHE A 24 -1.34 3.19 3.45
C PHE A 24 -0.27 2.99 2.38
N ALA A 25 0.99 2.77 2.79
CA ALA A 25 2.06 2.48 1.84
C ALA A 25 1.77 1.21 1.02
N ILE A 26 1.33 0.14 1.70
CA ILE A 26 0.98 -1.12 1.05
C ILE A 26 -0.25 -0.93 0.15
N SER A 27 -1.29 -0.26 0.63
CA SER A 27 -2.53 -0.07 -0.15
C SER A 27 -2.30 0.77 -1.41
N MET A 28 -1.47 1.82 -1.32
CA MET A 28 -1.09 2.61 -2.49
C MET A 28 -0.26 1.80 -3.49
N GLY A 29 0.66 0.96 -3.04
CA GLY A 29 1.40 0.05 -3.91
C GLY A 29 0.48 -0.92 -4.67
N VAL A 30 -0.49 -1.51 -3.96
CA VAL A 30 -1.50 -2.39 -4.55
C VAL A 30 -2.35 -1.62 -5.57
N ALA A 31 -2.88 -0.45 -5.21
CA ALA A 31 -3.70 0.36 -6.10
C ALA A 31 -2.94 0.81 -7.37
N ALA A 32 -1.68 1.21 -7.23
CA ALA A 32 -0.81 1.56 -8.35
C ALA A 32 -0.60 0.37 -9.30
N TYR A 33 -0.41 -0.83 -8.75
CA TYR A 33 -0.28 -2.05 -9.56
C TYR A 33 -1.56 -2.37 -10.34
N TYR A 34 -2.72 -2.25 -9.69
CA TYR A 34 -4.01 -2.40 -10.38
C TYR A 34 -4.19 -1.39 -11.52
N LEU A 35 -3.80 -0.13 -11.29
CA LEU A 35 -3.87 0.89 -12.32
C LEU A 35 -2.91 0.59 -13.47
N TYR A 36 -1.71 0.07 -13.18
CA TYR A 36 -0.75 -0.39 -14.17
C TYR A 36 -1.32 -1.52 -15.03
N GLU A 37 -1.89 -2.57 -14.41
CA GLU A 37 -2.52 -3.68 -15.12
C GLU A 37 -3.63 -3.19 -16.07
N ARG A 38 -4.47 -2.26 -15.60
CA ARG A 38 -5.55 -1.68 -16.39
C ARG A 38 -5.03 -0.86 -17.58
N ARG A 39 -3.90 -0.17 -17.44
CA ARG A 39 -3.31 0.66 -18.51
C ARG A 39 -2.56 -0.17 -19.55
N VAL A 40 -1.88 -1.24 -19.12
CA VAL A 40 -1.08 -2.09 -20.02
C VAL A 40 -1.97 -3.06 -20.81
N GLY A 41 -3.24 -3.23 -20.42
CA GLY A 41 -4.16 -4.08 -21.17
C GLY A 41 -3.76 -5.55 -21.11
N ARG A 42 -3.41 -6.02 -19.91
CA ARG A 42 -2.91 -7.37 -19.67
C ARG A 42 -3.95 -8.42 -20.09
N GLU A 43 -3.49 -9.48 -20.76
CA GLU A 43 -4.37 -10.52 -21.30
C GLU A 43 -5.25 -11.18 -20.22
N PRO A 44 -6.49 -11.57 -20.56
CA PRO A 44 -7.36 -12.30 -19.65
C PRO A 44 -6.69 -13.63 -19.23
N GLY A 45 -6.79 -13.99 -17.95
CA GLY A 45 -6.12 -15.17 -17.38
C GLY A 45 -4.75 -14.90 -16.75
N HIS A 46 -4.17 -13.71 -16.97
CA HIS A 46 -2.89 -13.32 -16.39
C HIS A 46 -3.00 -12.22 -15.32
N THR A 47 -4.21 -11.82 -14.94
CA THR A 47 -4.39 -10.77 -13.94
C THR A 47 -3.97 -11.24 -12.54
N LEU A 48 -3.48 -10.33 -11.72
CA LEU A 48 -3.10 -10.65 -10.34
C LEU A 48 -4.23 -11.32 -9.56
N ASN A 49 -5.48 -10.89 -9.77
CA ASN A 49 -6.65 -11.47 -9.13
C ASN A 49 -6.87 -12.94 -9.50
N GLU A 50 -6.73 -13.28 -10.79
CA GLU A 50 -6.87 -14.66 -11.24
C GLU A 50 -5.74 -15.53 -10.71
N LEU A 51 -4.51 -15.00 -10.64
CA LEU A 51 -3.37 -15.72 -10.08
C LEU A 51 -3.54 -15.97 -8.58
N ILE A 52 -4.01 -14.99 -7.82
CA ILE A 52 -4.30 -15.13 -6.39
C ILE A 52 -5.43 -16.13 -6.18
N ALA A 53 -6.52 -16.04 -6.95
CA ALA A 53 -7.64 -16.97 -6.88
C ALA A 53 -7.19 -18.41 -7.17
N ARG A 54 -6.38 -18.63 -8.21
CA ARG A 54 -5.79 -19.94 -8.54
C ARG A 54 -4.88 -20.46 -7.43
N LYS A 55 -4.05 -19.59 -6.83
CA LYS A 55 -3.17 -19.97 -5.71
C LYS A 55 -4.00 -20.39 -4.50
N TYR A 56 -5.04 -19.64 -4.15
CA TYR A 56 -5.91 -19.95 -3.02
C TYR A 56 -6.70 -21.24 -3.24
N GLN A 57 -7.24 -21.45 -4.45
CA GLN A 57 -7.89 -22.71 -4.82
C GLN A 57 -6.93 -23.90 -4.68
N ARG A 58 -5.70 -23.79 -5.19
CA ARG A 58 -4.67 -24.84 -5.07
C ARG A 58 -4.35 -25.18 -3.62
N TRP A 59 -4.27 -24.18 -2.75
CA TRP A 59 -4.03 -24.36 -1.31
C TRP A 59 -5.21 -25.06 -0.61
N ARG A 60 -6.45 -24.78 -1.04
CA ARG A 60 -7.66 -25.41 -0.46
C ARG A 60 -7.87 -26.85 -0.95
N SER A 61 -7.38 -27.20 -2.13
CA SER A 61 -7.52 -28.52 -2.73
C SER A 61 -6.42 -29.53 -2.33
N GLN A 62 -5.46 -29.11 -1.49
CA GLN A 62 -4.50 -29.98 -0.81
C GLN A 62 -5.00 -30.28 0.60
#